data_AF-A0A6A7L2K9-F1
#
_entry.id   AF-A0A6A7L2K9-F1
#
_cell.length_a   1.000
_cell.length_b   1.000
_cell.length_c   1.000
_cell.angle_alpha   90.00
_cell.angle_beta   90.00
_cell.angle_gamma   90.00
#
_symmetry.space_group_name_H-M   'P 1'
#
loop_
_entity.id
_entity.type
_entity.pdbx_description
1 polymer ?
#
loop_
_entity_poly.entity_id
_entity_poly.type
_entity_poly.pdbx_seq_one_letter_code
_entity_poly.pdbx_strand_id
1 'polypeptide(L)'
;MMHQECTPAVIDFGFTERQARFIVLVLRHGGVCVPRQYANFSGIANGGRRCNGFFDRLVRRGYAHEIGCVHNRARLYHLHHKPLYHAIGEATSTYRRRVSPRLAVERLMMLDAVLPISNLEWFTTASEKAAYVASLSTATGADGQRQQRGGIASGNDPRFASTFPIGREADGRVVLAYLVTEVWPERFRRFLQDQVRLLRLAPSWTLRLVFPRPLDRVYDNYQAVIRDELESPIHAGTIHELQRYFEQRRRSAHTSAHQGIGRVSNAGPRFLQTPRFDALYSRWLRQGDAVFERPSSRIIAEALGDGRGRVESVVLPHSYRHLSPLVDQPVSLAGDLTSEAPRRSRCHSRKASKNEALRNQEWEASPLCLRRVSIGSKACLARIGLGARRQAERNQPRCRSSHS
;
A
#
# COMPACT_ATOMS: atom_id res chain seq x y z
N MET A 1 17.17 -8.33 -10.86
CA MET A 1 18.61 -8.53 -10.61
C MET A 1 19.22 -7.59 -9.57
N MET A 2 18.77 -6.34 -9.37
CA MET A 2 19.56 -5.36 -8.59
C MET A 2 19.60 -5.50 -7.05
N HIS A 3 18.64 -6.17 -6.39
CA HIS A 3 18.71 -6.35 -4.92
C HIS A 3 19.87 -7.25 -4.47
N GLN A 4 20.22 -8.25 -5.30
CA GLN A 4 21.36 -9.13 -5.04
C GLN A 4 22.67 -8.39 -5.28
N GLU A 5 22.72 -7.51 -6.28
CA GLU A 5 23.93 -6.77 -6.67
C GLU A 5 24.37 -5.73 -5.63
N CYS A 6 23.45 -5.07 -4.93
CA CYS A 6 23.80 -4.09 -3.88
C CYS A 6 24.18 -4.75 -2.54
N THR A 7 23.90 -6.04 -2.36
CA THR A 7 24.15 -6.73 -1.08
C THR A 7 25.65 -6.85 -0.77
N PRO A 8 26.53 -7.25 -1.71
CA PRO A 8 27.98 -7.25 -1.51
C PRO A 8 28.55 -5.91 -1.02
N ALA A 9 28.13 -4.79 -1.62
CA ALA A 9 28.61 -3.47 -1.22
C ALA A 9 28.23 -3.10 0.23
N VAL A 10 27.11 -3.62 0.74
CA VAL A 10 26.74 -3.44 2.16
C VAL A 10 27.47 -4.43 3.08
N ILE A 11 27.83 -5.62 2.60
CA ILE A 11 28.66 -6.59 3.34
C ILE A 11 30.01 -5.97 3.70
N ASP A 12 30.60 -5.17 2.81
CA ASP A 12 31.88 -4.46 3.02
C ASP A 12 31.86 -3.52 4.23
N PHE A 13 30.68 -3.11 4.72
CA PHE A 13 30.53 -2.36 5.98
C PHE A 13 30.61 -3.26 7.23
N GLY A 14 30.95 -4.54 7.08
CA GLY A 14 31.11 -5.52 8.16
C GLY A 14 29.79 -6.13 8.64
N PHE A 15 28.84 -6.29 7.73
CA PHE A 15 27.56 -6.97 7.97
C PHE A 15 27.57 -8.37 7.38
N THR A 16 26.85 -9.31 8.01
CA THR A 16 26.59 -10.60 7.36
C THR A 16 25.67 -10.41 6.16
N GLU A 17 25.68 -11.34 5.20
CA GLU A 17 24.78 -11.28 4.04
C GLU A 17 23.31 -11.09 4.43
N ARG A 18 22.85 -11.80 5.47
CA ARG A 18 21.50 -11.65 6.01
C ARG A 18 21.23 -10.24 6.53
N GLN A 19 22.18 -9.65 7.26
CA GLN A 19 22.08 -8.28 7.75
C GLN A 19 22.09 -7.27 6.60
N ALA A 20 22.98 -7.45 5.63
CA ALA A 20 23.10 -6.62 4.45
C ALA A 20 21.79 -6.61 3.65
N ARG A 21 21.20 -7.78 3.38
CA ARG A 21 19.90 -7.89 2.71
C ARG A 21 18.79 -7.14 3.44
N PHE A 22 18.73 -7.26 4.76
CA PHE A 22 17.76 -6.50 5.56
C PHE A 22 18.00 -4.99 5.45
N ILE A 23 19.24 -4.54 5.58
CA ILE A 23 19.63 -3.13 5.46
C ILE A 23 19.23 -2.59 4.09
N VAL A 24 19.51 -3.29 2.99
CA VAL A 24 19.12 -2.86 1.63
C VAL A 24 17.61 -2.66 1.55
N LEU A 25 16.79 -3.58 2.08
CA LEU A 25 15.34 -3.42 2.11
C LEU A 25 14.91 -2.20 2.94
N VAL A 26 15.52 -1.97 4.09
CA VAL A 26 15.22 -0.78 4.90
C VAL A 26 15.56 0.50 4.14
N LEU A 27 16.76 0.60 3.57
CA LEU A 27 17.23 1.79 2.86
C LEU A 27 16.35 2.12 1.64
N ARG A 28 15.90 1.11 0.89
CA ARG A 28 15.10 1.28 -0.33
C ARG A 28 13.61 1.55 -0.08
N HIS A 29 13.06 1.15 1.07
CA HIS A 29 11.61 1.23 1.31
C HIS A 29 11.18 2.22 2.39
N GLY A 30 12.09 2.74 3.23
CA GLY A 30 11.68 3.73 4.24
C GLY A 30 12.78 4.38 5.07
N GLY A 31 13.98 3.80 5.14
CA GLY A 31 15.08 4.26 5.97
C GLY A 31 14.88 4.06 7.48
N VAL A 32 13.72 3.55 7.90
CA VAL A 32 13.38 3.31 9.32
C VAL A 32 12.99 1.85 9.52
N CYS A 33 13.34 1.29 10.67
CA CYS A 33 12.97 -0.07 11.04
C CYS A 33 12.82 -0.24 12.55
N VAL A 34 12.23 -1.36 12.97
CA VAL A 34 12.11 -1.77 14.38
C VAL A 34 12.71 -3.17 14.61
N PRO A 35 13.14 -3.51 15.83
CA PRO A 35 13.79 -4.80 16.11
C PRO A 35 12.99 -6.03 15.70
N ARG A 36 11.67 -6.02 15.87
CA ARG A 36 10.79 -7.13 15.44
C ARG A 36 10.87 -7.42 13.94
N GLN A 37 11.09 -6.40 13.10
CA GLN A 37 11.15 -6.57 11.65
C GLN A 37 12.40 -7.35 11.26
N TYR A 38 13.54 -6.97 11.83
CA TYR A 38 14.79 -7.70 11.63
C TYR A 38 14.71 -9.10 12.21
N ALA A 39 14.11 -9.26 13.41
CA ALA A 39 13.95 -10.54 14.06
C ALA A 39 13.12 -11.51 13.20
N ASN A 40 11.97 -11.06 12.71
CA ASN A 40 11.11 -11.82 11.81
C ASN A 40 11.82 -12.14 10.48
N PHE A 41 12.43 -11.14 9.85
CA PHE A 41 13.18 -11.32 8.60
C PHE A 41 14.32 -12.35 8.74
N SER A 42 14.99 -12.35 9.89
CA SER A 42 16.17 -13.19 10.12
C SER A 42 15.87 -14.55 10.74
N GLY A 43 14.62 -14.83 11.09
CA GLY A 43 14.21 -16.04 11.81
C GLY A 43 14.85 -16.15 13.20
N ILE A 44 14.96 -15.03 13.93
CA ILE A 44 15.56 -15.00 15.28
C ILE A 44 14.57 -14.42 16.31
N ALA A 45 14.83 -14.69 17.59
CA ALA A 45 14.03 -14.13 18.67
C ALA A 45 14.14 -12.59 18.75
N ASN A 46 13.00 -11.91 18.78
CA ASN A 46 12.92 -10.48 19.04
C ASN A 46 13.42 -10.18 20.47
N GLY A 47 14.21 -9.11 20.65
CA GLY A 47 14.83 -8.76 21.94
C GLY A 47 15.96 -9.68 22.40
N GLY A 48 16.31 -10.72 21.63
CA GLY A 48 17.44 -11.60 21.93
C GLY A 48 18.80 -10.95 21.66
N ARG A 49 19.88 -11.52 22.22
CA ARG A 49 21.26 -11.00 22.11
C ARG A 49 21.69 -10.72 20.66
N ARG A 50 21.34 -11.61 19.72
CA ARG A 50 21.67 -11.45 18.29
C ARG A 50 20.93 -10.27 17.64
N CYS A 51 19.67 -10.05 18.01
CA CYS A 51 18.87 -8.94 17.50
C CYS A 51 19.40 -7.62 18.07
N ASN A 52 19.53 -7.53 19.40
CA ASN A 52 20.01 -6.30 20.06
C ASN A 52 21.44 -5.95 19.61
N GLY A 53 22.34 -6.94 19.56
CA GLY A 53 23.72 -6.72 19.11
C GLY A 53 23.85 -6.20 17.67
N PHE A 54 22.87 -6.49 16.80
CA PHE A 54 22.81 -5.90 15.46
C PHE A 54 22.48 -4.40 15.53
N PHE A 55 21.45 -4.01 16.27
CA PHE A 55 21.08 -2.60 16.43
C PHE A 55 22.11 -1.80 17.23
N ASP A 56 22.67 -2.39 18.29
CA ASP A 56 23.78 -1.79 19.04
C ASP A 56 24.99 -1.54 18.14
N ARG A 57 25.25 -2.42 17.16
CA ARG A 57 26.31 -2.20 16.16
C ARG A 57 25.95 -1.05 15.22
N LEU A 58 24.72 -0.99 14.73
CA LEU A 58 24.25 0.10 13.86
C LEU A 58 24.41 1.47 14.54
N VAL A 59 24.02 1.57 15.81
CA VAL A 59 24.14 2.82 16.58
C VAL A 59 25.60 3.14 16.91
N ARG A 60 26.37 2.19 17.44
CA ARG A 60 27.78 2.42 17.80
C ARG A 60 28.66 2.83 16.62
N ARG A 61 28.37 2.32 15.42
CA ARG A 61 29.10 2.70 14.19
C ARG A 61 28.57 3.97 13.52
N GLY A 62 27.58 4.63 14.11
CA GLY A 62 26.97 5.85 13.55
C GLY A 62 26.15 5.60 12.29
N TYR A 63 25.69 4.38 12.05
CA TYR A 63 24.88 4.04 10.88
C TYR A 63 23.40 4.36 11.06
N ALA A 64 22.91 4.29 12.30
CA ALA A 64 21.53 4.57 12.65
C ALA A 64 21.41 5.42 13.91
N HIS A 65 20.32 6.19 14.01
CA HIS A 65 19.88 6.80 15.25
C HIS A 65 18.80 5.93 15.89
N GLU A 66 18.93 5.70 17.20
CA GLU A 66 17.83 5.18 18.01
C GLU A 66 16.87 6.32 18.36
N ILE A 67 15.59 6.10 18.12
CA ILE A 67 14.52 7.03 18.43
C ILE A 67 13.62 6.34 19.47
N GLY A 68 13.61 6.91 20.68
CA GLY A 68 12.77 6.46 21.78
C GLY A 68 11.30 6.79 21.51
N CYS A 69 10.42 5.83 21.78
CA CYS A 69 8.97 6.02 21.69
C CYS A 69 8.39 6.21 23.10
N VAL A 70 7.25 6.92 23.22
CA VAL A 70 6.61 7.26 24.51
C VAL A 70 6.38 6.06 25.41
N HIS A 71 6.10 4.89 24.83
CA HIS A 71 6.22 3.65 25.58
C HIS A 71 7.68 3.18 25.54
N ASN A 72 8.40 3.37 26.65
CA ASN A 72 9.84 3.08 26.87
C ASN A 72 10.36 1.69 26.43
N ARG A 73 9.49 0.81 25.91
CA ARG A 73 9.84 -0.51 25.38
C ARG A 73 9.94 -0.54 23.85
N ALA A 74 9.40 0.45 23.15
CA ALA A 74 9.44 0.51 21.70
C ALA A 74 10.61 1.39 21.23
N ARG A 75 11.46 0.80 20.39
CA ARG A 75 12.63 1.44 19.80
C ARG A 75 12.50 1.45 18.29
N LEU A 76 12.66 2.62 17.70
CA LEU A 76 12.71 2.83 16.26
C LEU A 76 14.14 3.18 15.88
N TYR A 77 14.63 2.61 14.78
CA TYR A 77 15.97 2.89 14.27
C TYR A 77 15.89 3.56 12.91
N HIS A 78 16.50 4.74 12.77
CA HIS A 78 16.58 5.49 11.53
C HIS A 78 17.98 5.39 10.92
N LEU A 79 18.09 4.71 9.78
CA LEU A 79 19.31 4.56 9.00
C LEU A 79 19.53 5.80 8.14
N HIS A 80 20.54 6.58 8.49
CA HIS A 80 20.81 7.90 7.91
C HIS A 80 22.18 8.00 7.25
N HIS A 81 23.05 7.01 7.46
CA HIS A 81 24.45 7.06 7.01
C HIS A 81 24.58 7.07 5.48
N LYS A 82 25.03 8.22 4.95
CA LYS A 82 25.11 8.50 3.51
C LYS A 82 25.91 7.46 2.70
N PRO A 83 27.06 6.94 3.16
CA PRO A 83 27.77 5.89 2.43
C PRO A 83 26.96 4.61 2.19
N LEU A 84 26.05 4.23 3.10
CA LEU A 84 25.19 3.07 2.87
C LEU A 84 24.19 3.32 1.72
N TYR A 85 23.66 4.54 1.63
CA TYR A 85 22.81 4.93 0.50
C TYR A 85 23.60 5.01 -0.81
N HIS A 86 24.86 5.46 -0.76
CA HIS A 86 25.74 5.46 -1.93
C HIS A 86 26.04 4.03 -2.40
N ALA A 87 26.30 3.10 -1.49
CA ALA A 87 26.60 1.70 -1.80
C ALA A 87 25.46 0.99 -2.54
N ILE A 88 24.21 1.43 -2.35
CA ILE A 88 23.03 0.89 -3.04
C ILE A 88 22.62 1.71 -4.27
N GLY A 89 23.40 2.72 -4.67
CA GLY A 89 23.07 3.61 -5.79
C GLY A 89 21.99 4.66 -5.50
N GLU A 90 21.55 4.81 -4.25
CA GLU A 90 20.47 5.73 -3.84
C GLU A 90 20.96 6.93 -3.01
N ALA A 91 22.13 7.50 -3.35
CA ALA A 91 22.76 8.59 -2.58
C ALA A 91 21.87 9.83 -2.36
N THR A 92 20.91 10.07 -3.27
CA THR A 92 19.96 11.20 -3.21
C THR A 92 18.68 10.89 -2.43
N SER A 93 18.48 9.64 -1.98
CA SER A 93 17.25 9.20 -1.30
C SER A 93 16.88 10.04 -0.10
N THR A 94 15.60 10.44 -0.03
CA THR A 94 15.06 11.22 1.09
C THR A 94 14.88 10.38 2.35
N TYR A 95 14.97 9.04 2.26
CA TYR A 95 14.88 8.14 3.40
C TYR A 95 15.98 8.36 4.44
N ARG A 96 17.14 8.90 4.02
CA ARG A 96 18.21 9.32 4.93
C ARG A 96 17.83 10.49 5.84
N ARG A 97 16.85 11.30 5.45
CA ARG A 97 16.43 12.50 6.20
C ARG A 97 15.43 12.11 7.29
N ARG A 98 15.48 12.84 8.40
CA ARG A 98 14.48 12.73 9.47
C ARG A 98 13.11 13.10 8.91
N VAL A 99 12.08 12.46 9.44
CA VAL A 99 10.69 12.65 9.03
C VAL A 99 9.79 12.77 10.24
N SER A 100 8.57 13.27 10.01
CA SER A 100 7.56 13.33 11.06
C SER A 100 7.24 11.94 11.60
N PRO A 101 6.78 11.85 12.86
CA PRO A 101 6.42 10.58 13.49
C PRO A 101 5.41 9.76 12.67
N ARG A 102 4.42 10.45 12.11
CA ARG A 102 3.40 9.86 11.23
C ARG A 102 4.04 9.20 10.00
N LEU A 103 4.93 9.90 9.31
CA LEU A 103 5.58 9.39 8.10
C LEU A 103 6.56 8.25 8.43
N ALA A 104 7.20 8.27 9.60
CA ALA A 104 7.99 7.14 10.08
C ALA A 104 7.12 5.87 10.28
N VAL A 105 5.93 6.03 10.87
CA VAL A 105 4.97 4.92 11.02
C VAL A 105 4.51 4.38 9.68
N GLU A 106 4.16 5.24 8.72
CA GLU A 106 3.77 4.82 7.36
C GLU A 106 4.90 4.04 6.65
N ARG A 107 6.16 4.49 6.79
CA ARG A 107 7.34 3.79 6.27
C ARG A 107 7.55 2.43 6.93
N LEU A 108 7.34 2.33 8.25
CA LEU A 108 7.42 1.05 8.94
C LEU A 108 6.33 0.07 8.49
N MET A 109 5.10 0.57 8.29
CA MET A 109 3.98 -0.23 7.76
C MET A 109 4.28 -0.74 6.36
N MET A 110 4.86 0.10 5.50
CA MET A 110 5.27 -0.29 4.16
C MET A 110 6.37 -1.36 4.20
N LEU A 111 7.36 -1.19 5.07
CA LEU A 111 8.41 -2.19 5.26
C LEU A 111 7.85 -3.53 5.73
N ASP A 112 6.87 -3.54 6.64
CA ASP A 112 6.18 -4.76 7.06
C ASP A 112 5.42 -5.46 5.92
N ALA A 113 4.94 -4.71 4.93
CA ALA A 113 4.29 -5.28 3.76
C ALA A 113 5.27 -5.89 2.75
N VAL A 114 6.49 -5.33 2.68
CA VAL A 114 7.52 -5.73 1.72
C VAL A 114 8.38 -6.89 2.23
N LEU A 115 8.77 -6.88 3.51
CA LEU A 115 9.67 -7.88 4.10
C LEU A 115 9.25 -9.34 3.89
N PRO A 116 7.95 -9.70 3.96
CA PRO A 116 7.51 -11.08 3.74
C PRO A 116 7.68 -11.55 2.28
N ILE A 117 7.91 -10.64 1.34
CA ILE A 117 7.97 -10.93 -0.09
C ILE A 117 9.43 -10.94 -0.54
N SER A 118 10.12 -12.05 -0.30
CA SER A 118 11.57 -12.16 -0.45
C SER A 118 12.06 -12.35 -1.89
N ASN A 119 11.17 -12.66 -2.83
CA ASN A 119 11.52 -13.11 -4.19
C ASN A 119 11.15 -12.06 -5.27
N LEU A 120 10.98 -10.81 -4.85
CA LEU A 120 10.69 -9.69 -5.73
C LEU A 120 11.94 -8.88 -6.04
N GLU A 121 12.10 -8.55 -7.31
CA GLU A 121 12.91 -7.42 -7.71
C GLU A 121 12.10 -6.13 -7.53
N TRP A 122 12.44 -5.31 -6.54
CA TRP A 122 11.76 -4.04 -6.32
C TRP A 122 12.35 -2.90 -7.15
N PHE A 123 11.45 -2.11 -7.74
CA PHE A 123 11.69 -0.84 -8.38
C PHE A 123 11.25 0.28 -7.41
N THR A 124 12.21 0.85 -6.70
CA THR A 124 11.95 1.81 -5.61
C THR A 124 12.11 3.25 -6.05
N THR A 125 12.89 3.50 -7.09
CA THR A 125 13.11 4.84 -7.65
C THR A 125 12.14 5.15 -8.81
N ALA A 126 11.87 6.43 -9.05
CA ALA A 126 11.04 6.86 -10.18
C ALA A 126 11.67 6.44 -11.52
N SER A 127 12.99 6.53 -11.64
CA SER A 127 13.76 6.14 -12.83
C SER A 127 13.65 4.65 -13.12
N GLU A 128 13.78 3.78 -12.11
CA GLU A 128 13.61 2.33 -12.30
C GLU A 128 12.19 1.99 -12.77
N LYS A 129 11.17 2.60 -12.16
CA LYS A 129 9.78 2.38 -12.56
C LYS A 129 9.52 2.85 -14.00
N ALA A 130 10.05 4.01 -14.37
CA ALA A 130 9.91 4.54 -15.72
C ALA A 130 10.62 3.65 -16.75
N ALA A 131 11.85 3.23 -16.47
CA ALA A 131 12.62 2.31 -17.31
C ALA A 131 11.90 0.97 -17.48
N TYR A 132 11.33 0.43 -16.39
CA TYR A 132 10.56 -0.81 -16.44
C TYR A 132 9.31 -0.67 -17.32
N VAL A 133 8.52 0.39 -17.15
CA VAL A 133 7.32 0.62 -17.98
C VAL A 133 7.68 0.84 -19.46
N ALA A 134 8.82 1.49 -19.74
CA ALA A 134 9.33 1.63 -21.11
C ALA A 134 9.70 0.26 -21.71
N SER A 135 10.36 -0.61 -20.93
CA SER A 135 10.68 -1.98 -21.36
C SER A 135 9.44 -2.83 -21.66
N LEU A 136 8.36 -2.68 -20.89
CA LEU A 136 7.10 -3.37 -21.18
C LEU A 136 6.44 -2.85 -22.48
N SER A 137 6.57 -1.55 -22.76
CA SER A 137 5.98 -0.94 -23.95
C SER A 137 6.62 -1.44 -25.24
N THR A 138 7.95 -1.56 -25.24
CA THR A 138 8.72 -2.08 -26.37
C THR A 138 8.42 -3.57 -26.60
N ALA A 139 8.37 -4.37 -25.53
CA ALA A 139 8.01 -5.79 -25.60
C ALA A 139 6.58 -6.04 -26.14
N THR A 140 5.65 -5.13 -25.87
CA THR A 140 4.25 -5.26 -26.33
C THR A 140 4.05 -4.78 -27.79
N GLY A 141 5.09 -4.25 -28.45
CA GLY A 141 4.96 -3.68 -29.80
C GLY A 141 4.05 -2.46 -29.88
N ALA A 142 3.73 -1.82 -28.75
CA ALA A 142 2.82 -0.68 -28.65
C ALA A 142 3.43 0.64 -29.16
N ASP A 143 4.53 0.57 -29.93
CA ASP A 143 5.34 1.71 -30.36
C ASP A 143 4.83 2.37 -31.65
N GLY A 144 3.65 1.99 -32.13
CA GLY A 144 3.09 2.49 -33.39
C GLY A 144 2.67 3.97 -33.42
N GLN A 145 2.48 4.65 -32.28
CA GLN A 145 2.09 6.07 -32.29
C GLN A 145 2.55 6.83 -31.03
N ARG A 146 3.85 7.19 -30.95
CA ARG A 146 4.37 8.48 -30.41
C ARG A 146 5.89 8.53 -30.30
N GLN A 147 6.63 7.96 -31.26
CA GLN A 147 8.04 8.33 -31.44
C GLN A 147 8.15 9.67 -32.19
N GLN A 148 7.64 10.77 -31.64
CA GLN A 148 8.08 12.13 -31.99
C GLN A 148 7.81 13.08 -30.82
N ARG A 149 8.72 13.06 -29.85
CA ARG A 149 9.39 14.26 -29.32
C ARG A 149 10.56 13.77 -28.50
N GLY A 150 11.76 13.95 -29.06
CA GLY A 150 13.02 13.71 -28.39
C GLY A 150 13.05 14.46 -27.07
N GLY A 151 12.86 13.71 -25.99
CA GLY A 151 13.15 14.14 -24.64
C GLY A 151 13.68 12.89 -23.98
N ILE A 152 14.97 12.90 -23.63
CA ILE A 152 15.57 11.97 -22.69
C ILE A 152 14.52 11.74 -21.60
N ALA A 153 14.17 10.48 -21.33
CA ALA A 153 13.20 10.12 -20.30
C ALA A 153 13.64 10.80 -18.99
N SER A 154 13.09 11.98 -18.73
CA SER A 154 13.42 12.74 -17.55
C SER A 154 12.93 11.86 -16.41
N GLY A 155 13.84 11.45 -15.52
CA GLY A 155 13.56 10.62 -14.34
C GLY A 155 12.60 11.29 -13.33
N ASN A 156 11.87 12.30 -13.78
CA ASN A 156 10.99 13.19 -13.06
C ASN A 156 9.56 13.13 -13.61
N ASP A 157 9.13 11.98 -14.16
CA ASP A 157 7.71 11.76 -14.44
C ASP A 157 6.94 11.76 -13.11
N PRO A 158 6.07 12.76 -12.85
CA PRO A 158 5.38 12.89 -11.57
C PRO A 158 4.46 11.68 -11.28
N ARG A 159 4.10 10.87 -12.28
CA ARG A 159 3.33 9.63 -12.11
C ARG A 159 4.12 8.52 -11.39
N PHE A 160 5.45 8.54 -11.53
CA PHE A 160 6.37 7.62 -10.84
C PHE A 160 7.05 8.23 -9.62
N ALA A 161 6.76 9.52 -9.32
CA ALA A 161 7.10 10.14 -8.04
C ALA A 161 6.36 9.52 -6.84
N SER A 162 5.38 8.62 -7.11
CA SER A 162 4.66 7.90 -6.08
C SER A 162 5.60 6.95 -5.32
N THR A 163 5.53 7.01 -3.99
CA THR A 163 6.39 6.27 -3.04
C THR A 163 6.03 4.77 -2.93
N PHE A 164 5.07 4.29 -3.72
CA PHE A 164 4.56 2.93 -3.61
C PHE A 164 5.54 1.90 -4.19
N PRO A 165 5.84 0.80 -3.49
CA PRO A 165 6.70 -0.26 -4.02
C PRO A 165 6.06 -0.95 -5.23
N ILE A 166 6.84 -1.07 -6.30
CA ILE A 166 6.51 -1.90 -7.46
C ILE A 166 7.58 -2.98 -7.52
N GLY A 167 7.19 -4.24 -7.56
CA GLY A 167 8.10 -5.38 -7.65
C GLY A 167 7.79 -6.23 -8.87
N ARG A 168 8.78 -7.02 -9.30
CA ARG A 168 8.61 -8.08 -10.30
C ARG A 168 9.05 -9.43 -9.72
N GLU A 169 8.18 -10.42 -9.82
CA GLU A 169 8.47 -11.82 -9.47
C GLU A 169 9.29 -12.48 -10.59
N ALA A 170 9.94 -13.60 -10.29
CA ALA A 170 10.75 -14.33 -11.27
C ALA A 170 9.93 -14.83 -12.48
N ASP A 171 8.63 -15.06 -12.30
CA ASP A 171 7.69 -15.44 -13.37
C ASP A 171 7.23 -14.25 -14.24
N GLY A 172 7.73 -13.05 -13.96
CA GLY A 172 7.38 -11.81 -14.66
C GLY A 172 6.13 -11.11 -14.09
N ARG A 173 5.49 -11.64 -13.05
CA ARG A 173 4.33 -11.01 -12.41
C ARG A 173 4.73 -9.72 -11.71
N VAL A 174 3.99 -8.65 -12.02
CA VAL A 174 4.21 -7.34 -11.39
C VAL A 174 3.39 -7.23 -10.11
N VAL A 175 4.01 -6.89 -8.99
CA VAL A 175 3.33 -6.66 -7.71
C VAL A 175 3.34 -5.17 -7.38
N LEU A 176 2.17 -4.59 -7.19
CA LEU A 176 2.00 -3.20 -6.77
C LEU A 176 1.47 -3.18 -5.33
N ALA A 177 2.22 -2.59 -4.40
CA ALA A 177 1.78 -2.49 -3.01
C ALA A 177 1.23 -1.08 -2.70
N TYR A 178 -0.01 -0.99 -2.25
CA TYR A 178 -0.63 0.25 -1.81
C TYR A 178 -0.93 0.20 -0.30
N LEU A 179 -0.33 1.11 0.47
CA LEU A 179 -0.64 1.26 1.89
C LEU A 179 -1.88 2.12 2.08
N VAL A 180 -2.88 1.56 2.76
CA VAL A 180 -4.12 2.25 3.12
C VAL A 180 -3.86 3.14 4.33
N THR A 181 -3.85 4.45 4.11
CA THR A 181 -3.59 5.47 5.15
C THR A 181 -4.83 6.27 5.53
N GLU A 182 -5.91 6.19 4.73
CA GLU A 182 -7.08 7.07 4.83
C GLU A 182 -8.38 6.26 4.75
N VAL A 183 -9.43 6.75 5.42
CA VAL A 183 -10.78 6.16 5.41
C VAL A 183 -11.45 6.33 4.04
N TRP A 184 -11.16 7.43 3.37
CA TRP A 184 -11.74 7.80 2.07
C TRP A 184 -10.81 7.33 0.93
N PRO A 185 -11.34 6.63 -0.10
CA PRO A 185 -10.50 5.96 -1.10
C PRO A 185 -10.05 6.89 -2.26
N GLU A 186 -10.16 8.21 -2.14
CA GLU A 186 -9.87 9.13 -3.25
C GLU A 186 -8.39 9.14 -3.63
N ARG A 187 -7.48 9.06 -2.64
CA ARG A 187 -6.05 8.92 -2.91
C ARG A 187 -5.74 7.60 -3.62
N PHE A 188 -6.42 6.54 -3.24
CA PHE A 188 -6.26 5.22 -3.84
C PHE A 188 -6.75 5.17 -5.28
N ARG A 189 -7.89 5.78 -5.56
CA ARG A 189 -8.41 5.97 -6.91
C ARG A 189 -7.45 6.73 -7.80
N ARG A 190 -6.88 7.84 -7.34
CA ARG A 190 -5.83 8.56 -8.09
C ARG A 190 -4.61 7.68 -8.36
N PHE A 191 -4.20 6.92 -7.34
CA PHE A 191 -3.13 5.93 -7.52
C PHE A 191 -3.45 4.91 -8.61
N LEU A 192 -4.67 4.33 -8.63
CA LEU A 192 -5.06 3.41 -9.69
C LEU A 192 -4.99 4.08 -11.08
N GLN A 193 -5.48 5.32 -11.19
CA GLN A 193 -5.43 6.09 -12.43
C GLN A 193 -4.01 6.31 -12.93
N ASP A 194 -3.06 6.58 -12.03
CA ASP A 194 -1.65 6.74 -12.36
C ASP A 194 -1.01 5.41 -12.81
N GLN A 195 -1.45 4.28 -12.25
CA GLN A 195 -0.88 2.96 -12.53
C GLN A 195 -1.50 2.21 -13.72
N VAL A 196 -2.56 2.74 -14.34
CA VAL A 196 -3.25 2.05 -15.45
C VAL A 196 -2.36 1.69 -16.61
N ARG A 197 -1.41 2.56 -16.96
CA ARG A 197 -0.48 2.24 -18.05
C ARG A 197 0.32 0.98 -17.74
N LEU A 198 0.78 0.85 -16.49
CA LEU A 198 1.48 -0.36 -16.04
C LEU A 198 0.53 -1.57 -16.03
N LEU A 199 -0.69 -1.44 -15.49
CA LEU A 199 -1.67 -2.54 -15.45
C LEU A 199 -2.11 -3.03 -16.83
N ARG A 200 -2.07 -2.16 -17.85
CA ARG A 200 -2.37 -2.53 -19.25
C ARG A 200 -1.23 -3.24 -19.96
N LEU A 201 0.02 -2.85 -19.65
CA LEU A 201 1.21 -3.36 -20.32
C LEU A 201 1.77 -4.62 -19.65
N ALA A 202 1.57 -4.78 -18.34
CA ALA A 202 2.07 -5.93 -17.61
C ALA A 202 1.30 -7.20 -18.04
N PRO A 203 1.99 -8.30 -18.42
CA PRO A 203 1.34 -9.54 -18.84
C PRO A 203 0.54 -10.19 -17.71
N SER A 204 1.04 -10.09 -16.48
CA SER A 204 0.35 -10.46 -15.26
C SER A 204 0.72 -9.50 -14.12
N TRP A 205 -0.24 -9.25 -13.23
CA TRP A 205 -0.05 -8.32 -12.12
C TRP A 205 -0.88 -8.68 -10.89
N THR A 206 -0.42 -8.22 -9.74
CA THR A 206 -1.10 -8.29 -8.44
C THR A 206 -1.08 -6.93 -7.78
N LEU A 207 -2.26 -6.35 -7.58
CA LEU A 207 -2.45 -5.18 -6.74
C LEU A 207 -2.68 -5.63 -5.30
N ARG A 208 -1.73 -5.35 -4.40
CA ARG A 208 -1.81 -5.69 -2.99
C ARG A 208 -2.16 -4.46 -2.16
N LEU A 209 -3.35 -4.47 -1.56
CA LEU A 209 -3.78 -3.47 -0.59
C LEU A 209 -3.31 -3.87 0.80
N VAL A 210 -2.61 -2.97 1.46
CA VAL A 210 -2.06 -3.18 2.80
C VAL A 210 -2.86 -2.33 3.78
N PHE A 211 -3.62 -3.00 4.66
CA PHE A 211 -4.47 -2.36 5.65
C PHE A 211 -3.81 -2.39 7.04
N PRO A 212 -3.54 -1.23 7.65
CA PRO A 212 -3.35 -1.17 9.09
C PRO A 212 -4.62 -1.66 9.81
N ARG A 213 -4.48 -2.37 10.95
CA ARG A 213 -5.64 -2.87 11.71
C ARG A 213 -6.76 -1.84 11.94
N PRO A 214 -6.50 -0.55 12.26
CA PRO A 214 -7.59 0.41 12.45
C PRO A 214 -8.41 0.75 11.19
N LEU A 215 -7.90 0.39 10.01
CA LEU A 215 -8.48 0.69 8.71
C LEU A 215 -8.98 -0.56 7.98
N ASP A 216 -8.95 -1.74 8.60
CA ASP A 216 -9.52 -2.95 8.00
C ASP A 216 -11.04 -2.82 7.74
N ARG A 217 -11.75 -2.09 8.61
CA ARG A 217 -13.19 -1.80 8.50
C ARG A 217 -13.60 -1.03 7.25
N VAL A 218 -12.67 -0.35 6.57
CA VAL A 218 -12.98 0.40 5.33
C VAL A 218 -12.71 -0.41 4.07
N TYR A 219 -12.45 -1.72 4.20
CA TYR A 219 -12.19 -2.64 3.10
C TYR A 219 -13.23 -2.53 1.97
N ASP A 220 -14.52 -2.50 2.30
CA ASP A 220 -15.60 -2.45 1.31
C ASP A 220 -15.56 -1.17 0.45
N ASN A 221 -15.15 -0.04 1.03
CA ASN A 221 -15.01 1.23 0.30
C ASN A 221 -13.90 1.14 -0.76
N TYR A 222 -12.79 0.47 -0.44
CA TYR A 222 -11.68 0.28 -1.38
C TYR A 222 -12.04 -0.76 -2.44
N GLN A 223 -12.76 -1.82 -2.06
CA GLN A 223 -13.27 -2.82 -3.00
C GLN A 223 -14.27 -2.19 -3.99
N ALA A 224 -15.12 -1.26 -3.55
CA ALA A 224 -16.00 -0.52 -4.45
C ALA A 224 -15.21 0.27 -5.51
N VAL A 225 -14.10 0.92 -5.12
CA VAL A 225 -13.23 1.63 -6.07
C VAL A 225 -12.56 0.67 -7.07
N ILE A 226 -12.11 -0.50 -6.62
CA ILE A 226 -11.56 -1.53 -7.52
C ILE A 226 -12.60 -1.95 -8.56
N ARG A 227 -13.83 -2.23 -8.11
CA ARG A 227 -14.93 -2.62 -8.99
C ARG A 227 -15.24 -1.52 -10.02
N ASP A 228 -15.32 -0.28 -9.54
CA ASP A 228 -15.68 0.87 -10.36
C ASP A 228 -14.59 1.28 -11.36
N GLU A 229 -13.31 1.18 -10.99
CA GLU A 229 -12.20 1.66 -11.81
C GLU A 229 -11.58 0.53 -12.66
N LEU A 230 -11.55 -0.72 -12.18
CA LEU A 230 -10.87 -1.83 -12.87
C LEU A 230 -11.82 -2.87 -13.47
N GLU A 231 -12.92 -3.24 -12.79
CA GLU A 231 -13.79 -4.35 -13.23
C GLU A 231 -14.92 -3.89 -14.16
N SER A 232 -15.47 -2.70 -13.96
CA SER A 232 -16.69 -2.25 -14.64
C SER A 232 -16.42 -1.08 -15.57
N PRO A 233 -15.77 -1.26 -16.73
CA PRO A 233 -15.32 -0.13 -17.50
C PRO A 233 -16.46 0.78 -18.02
N ILE A 234 -16.35 2.12 -17.84
CA ILE A 234 -17.24 3.09 -18.49
C ILE A 234 -16.93 3.07 -19.99
N HIS A 235 -17.93 2.69 -20.80
CA HIS A 235 -17.77 2.60 -22.24
C HIS A 235 -17.76 4.01 -22.86
N ALA A 236 -17.01 4.20 -23.94
CA ALA A 236 -16.90 5.50 -24.60
C ALA A 236 -18.27 6.11 -24.98
N GLY A 237 -19.23 5.29 -25.41
CA GLY A 237 -20.61 5.74 -25.68
C GLY A 237 -21.33 6.27 -24.43
N THR A 238 -21.11 5.64 -23.28
CA THR A 238 -21.69 6.06 -21.99
C THR A 238 -21.02 7.33 -21.44
N ILE A 239 -19.75 7.59 -21.78
CA ILE A 239 -19.06 8.82 -21.36
C ILE A 239 -19.78 10.06 -21.90
N HIS A 240 -20.15 10.05 -23.18
CA HIS A 240 -20.86 11.17 -23.79
C HIS A 240 -22.24 11.41 -23.15
N GLU A 241 -22.96 10.33 -22.84
CA GLU A 241 -24.24 10.41 -22.13
C GLU A 241 -24.07 10.94 -20.70
N LEU A 242 -23.02 10.50 -19.99
CA LEU A 242 -22.67 10.97 -18.66
C LEU A 242 -22.31 12.46 -18.65
N GLN A 243 -21.52 12.92 -19.62
CA GLN A 243 -21.18 14.34 -19.77
C GLN A 243 -22.44 15.19 -19.95
N ARG A 244 -23.32 14.81 -20.88
CA ARG A 244 -24.60 15.51 -21.10
C ARG A 244 -25.46 15.51 -19.83
N TYR A 245 -25.58 14.37 -19.15
CA TYR A 245 -26.35 14.26 -17.91
C TYR A 245 -25.78 15.14 -16.78
N PHE A 246 -24.44 15.17 -16.63
CA PHE A 246 -23.77 15.98 -15.62
C PHE A 246 -23.92 17.47 -15.89
N GLU A 247 -23.78 17.90 -17.13
CA GLU A 247 -24.05 19.29 -17.51
C GLU A 247 -25.49 19.69 -17.25
N GLN A 248 -26.46 18.82 -17.60
CA GLN A 248 -27.87 19.07 -17.34
C GLN A 248 -28.14 19.19 -15.84
N ARG A 249 -27.61 18.26 -15.03
CA ARG A 249 -27.72 18.29 -13.56
C ARG A 249 -27.09 19.55 -12.96
N ARG A 250 -25.96 20.02 -13.51
CA ARG A 250 -25.30 21.27 -13.09
C ARG A 250 -26.16 22.49 -13.44
N ARG A 251 -26.64 22.60 -14.68
CA ARG A 251 -27.50 23.71 -15.12
C ARG A 251 -28.77 23.80 -14.27
N SER A 252 -29.46 22.70 -14.07
CA SER A 252 -30.67 22.66 -13.23
C SER A 252 -30.40 23.05 -11.77
N ALA A 253 -29.28 22.64 -11.18
CA ALA A 253 -28.92 23.04 -9.82
C ALA A 253 -28.68 24.56 -9.70
N HIS A 254 -28.09 25.19 -10.72
CA HIS A 254 -27.90 26.65 -10.75
C HIS A 254 -29.23 27.39 -10.96
N THR A 255 -30.10 26.90 -11.86
CA THR A 255 -31.42 27.49 -12.10
C THR A 255 -32.33 27.40 -10.88
N SER A 256 -32.37 26.24 -10.19
CA SER A 256 -33.15 26.09 -8.95
C SER A 256 -32.62 26.97 -7.81
N ALA A 257 -31.30 27.20 -7.73
CA ALA A 257 -30.72 28.09 -6.73
C ALA A 257 -31.07 29.58 -6.99
N HIS A 258 -31.19 30.00 -8.25
CA HIS A 258 -31.53 31.38 -8.60
C HIS A 258 -33.03 31.69 -8.57
N GLN A 259 -33.89 30.69 -8.79
CA GLN A 259 -35.34 30.91 -8.89
C GLN A 259 -36.10 30.62 -7.59
N GLY A 260 -35.44 30.13 -6.53
CA GLY A 260 -36.10 29.78 -5.26
C GLY A 260 -37.13 28.65 -5.38
N ILE A 261 -37.18 27.96 -6.52
CA ILE A 261 -38.13 26.89 -6.81
C ILE A 261 -37.65 25.59 -6.15
N GLY A 262 -38.52 24.95 -5.38
CA GLY A 262 -38.30 23.64 -4.78
C GLY A 262 -37.80 22.62 -5.80
N ARG A 263 -36.84 21.77 -5.39
CA ARG A 263 -36.10 20.80 -6.22
C ARG A 263 -36.85 20.35 -7.48
N VAL A 264 -36.47 20.89 -8.63
CA VAL A 264 -36.88 20.34 -9.93
C VAL A 264 -36.30 18.93 -10.02
N SER A 265 -37.18 17.93 -10.20
CA SER A 265 -36.78 16.53 -10.34
C SER A 265 -35.92 16.36 -11.59
N ASN A 266 -34.60 16.36 -11.41
CA ASN A 266 -33.60 16.03 -12.43
C ASN A 266 -33.58 14.52 -12.67
N ALA A 267 -34.68 13.99 -13.22
CA ALA A 267 -34.79 12.59 -13.57
C ALA A 267 -34.05 12.32 -14.89
N GLY A 268 -32.72 12.25 -14.84
CA GLY A 268 -31.96 11.57 -15.90
C GLY A 268 -32.32 10.08 -15.96
N PRO A 269 -31.85 9.34 -16.98
CA PRO A 269 -32.11 7.91 -17.10
C PRO A 269 -31.80 7.16 -15.79
N ARG A 270 -32.71 6.27 -15.34
CA ARG A 270 -32.57 5.57 -14.04
C ARG A 270 -31.25 4.80 -13.91
N PHE A 271 -30.69 4.32 -15.02
CA PHE A 271 -29.39 3.62 -15.01
C PHE A 271 -28.21 4.55 -14.70
N LEU A 272 -28.34 5.86 -14.90
CA LEU A 272 -27.35 6.88 -14.54
C LEU A 272 -27.49 7.36 -13.09
N GLN A 273 -28.56 6.96 -12.38
CA GLN A 273 -28.82 7.29 -10.98
C GLN A 273 -28.28 6.19 -10.06
N THR A 274 -26.99 5.89 -10.18
CA THR A 274 -26.31 4.93 -9.30
C THR A 274 -25.33 5.64 -8.37
N PRO A 275 -25.04 5.08 -7.18
CA PRO A 275 -24.05 5.66 -6.26
C PRO A 275 -22.68 5.89 -6.92
N ARG A 276 -22.32 5.04 -7.88
CA ARG A 276 -21.12 5.16 -8.70
C ARG A 276 -21.10 6.46 -9.52
N PHE A 277 -22.20 6.77 -10.20
CA PHE A 277 -22.29 7.98 -11.04
C PHE A 277 -22.52 9.25 -10.21
N ASP A 278 -23.12 9.15 -9.03
CA ASP A 278 -23.17 10.27 -8.07
C ASP A 278 -21.77 10.63 -7.53
N ALA A 279 -20.95 9.63 -7.21
CA ALA A 279 -19.57 9.84 -6.83
C ALA A 279 -18.75 10.42 -8.00
N LEU A 280 -18.99 9.92 -9.22
CA LEU A 280 -18.36 10.42 -10.45
C LEU A 280 -18.74 11.88 -10.74
N TYR A 281 -20.02 12.25 -10.59
CA TYR A 281 -20.51 13.63 -10.75
C TYR A 281 -19.86 14.57 -9.73
N SER A 282 -19.84 14.16 -8.46
CA SER A 282 -19.18 14.91 -7.38
C SER A 282 -17.69 15.18 -7.69
N ARG A 283 -17.02 14.23 -8.36
CA ARG A 283 -15.63 14.37 -8.81
C ARG A 283 -15.51 15.28 -10.04
N TRP A 284 -16.40 15.13 -11.03
CA TRP A 284 -16.45 15.97 -12.23
C TRP A 284 -16.65 17.45 -11.88
N LEU A 285 -17.46 17.78 -10.87
CA LEU A 285 -17.61 19.15 -10.39
C LEU A 285 -16.28 19.79 -9.90
N ARG A 286 -15.31 18.98 -9.44
CA ARG A 286 -14.00 19.46 -8.96
C ARG A 286 -12.90 19.43 -10.03
N GLN A 287 -12.99 18.50 -10.98
CA GLN A 287 -11.88 18.15 -11.88
C GLN A 287 -12.23 18.27 -13.38
N GLY A 288 -13.49 18.58 -13.72
CA GLY A 288 -13.96 18.68 -15.09
C GLY A 288 -13.84 17.35 -15.86
N ASP A 289 -13.68 17.45 -17.18
CA ASP A 289 -13.69 16.29 -18.09
C ASP A 289 -12.47 15.38 -17.97
N ALA A 290 -11.42 15.81 -17.26
CA ALA A 290 -10.27 14.97 -16.93
C ALA A 290 -10.66 13.68 -16.18
N VAL A 291 -11.84 13.69 -15.53
CA VAL A 291 -12.43 12.53 -14.85
C VAL A 291 -12.79 11.38 -15.80
N PHE A 292 -12.96 11.67 -17.09
CA PHE A 292 -13.29 10.67 -18.11
C PHE A 292 -12.06 10.18 -18.89
N GLU A 293 -10.91 10.85 -18.80
CA GLU A 293 -9.71 10.50 -19.59
C GLU A 293 -9.01 9.19 -19.16
N ARG A 294 -9.29 8.64 -17.97
CA ARG A 294 -8.68 7.40 -17.43
C ARG A 294 -9.58 6.76 -16.35
N PRO A 295 -9.68 5.42 -16.22
CA PRO A 295 -9.23 4.36 -17.11
C PRO A 295 -10.14 3.12 -17.04
N SER A 296 -11.14 3.07 -17.88
CA SER A 296 -11.94 1.87 -17.99
C SER A 296 -11.44 1.04 -19.17
N SER A 297 -10.29 0.38 -18.97
CA SER A 297 -9.64 -0.40 -20.02
C SER A 297 -10.18 -1.83 -20.01
N ARG A 298 -10.84 -2.24 -21.10
CA ARG A 298 -11.30 -3.62 -21.32
C ARG A 298 -10.21 -4.66 -21.04
N ILE A 299 -8.96 -4.36 -21.43
CA ILE A 299 -7.78 -5.21 -21.18
C ILE A 299 -7.57 -5.50 -19.67
N ILE A 300 -7.82 -4.52 -18.80
CA ILE A 300 -7.65 -4.68 -17.35
C ILE A 300 -8.76 -5.58 -16.79
N ALA A 301 -10.00 -5.34 -17.22
CA ALA A 301 -11.15 -6.16 -16.83
C ALA A 301 -11.00 -7.62 -17.31
N GLU A 302 -10.53 -7.83 -18.53
CA GLU A 302 -10.19 -9.16 -19.07
C GLU A 302 -9.04 -9.80 -18.27
N ALA A 303 -7.98 -9.06 -17.97
CA ALA A 303 -6.88 -9.57 -17.15
C ALA A 303 -7.39 -10.03 -15.76
N LEU A 304 -8.31 -9.30 -15.14
CA LEU A 304 -8.96 -9.70 -13.89
C LEU A 304 -9.82 -10.97 -14.09
N GLY A 305 -10.62 -11.02 -15.15
CA GLY A 305 -11.46 -12.19 -15.48
C GLY A 305 -10.66 -13.48 -15.69
N ASP A 306 -9.52 -13.38 -16.37
CA ASP A 306 -8.63 -14.51 -16.68
C ASP A 306 -7.65 -14.85 -15.54
N GLY A 307 -7.63 -14.07 -14.46
CA GLY A 307 -6.71 -14.24 -13.32
C GLY A 307 -5.26 -13.84 -13.60
N ARG A 308 -4.98 -13.18 -14.73
CA ARG A 308 -3.70 -12.52 -15.03
C ARG A 308 -3.49 -11.30 -14.13
N GLY A 309 -4.55 -10.52 -13.93
CA GLY A 309 -4.67 -9.47 -12.92
C GLY A 309 -5.29 -10.03 -11.64
N ARG A 310 -4.73 -9.67 -10.48
CA ARG A 310 -5.23 -10.09 -9.18
C ARG A 310 -5.25 -8.92 -8.22
N VAL A 311 -6.22 -8.91 -7.33
CA VAL A 311 -6.26 -7.96 -6.21
C VAL A 311 -6.20 -8.77 -4.92
N GLU A 312 -5.24 -8.43 -4.08
CA GLU A 312 -5.04 -9.04 -2.77
C GLU A 312 -5.16 -7.98 -1.69
N SER A 313 -5.66 -8.38 -0.52
CA SER A 313 -5.70 -7.50 0.64
C SER A 313 -5.07 -8.18 1.83
N VAL A 314 -4.18 -7.45 2.50
CA VAL A 314 -3.40 -7.94 3.63
C VAL A 314 -3.60 -6.97 4.78
N VAL A 315 -4.02 -7.50 5.92
CA VAL A 315 -4.09 -6.72 7.17
C VAL A 315 -2.76 -6.87 7.90
N LEU A 316 -2.13 -5.75 8.23
CA LEU A 316 -0.88 -5.76 8.98
C LEU A 316 -1.10 -6.37 10.36
N PRO A 317 -0.24 -7.31 10.81
CA PRO A 317 -0.44 -7.99 12.07
C PRO A 317 -0.21 -7.07 13.27
N HIS A 318 0.53 -5.97 13.11
CA HIS A 318 0.97 -5.12 14.21
C HIS A 318 0.24 -3.77 14.26
N SER A 319 -0.06 -3.32 15.48
CA SER A 319 -0.53 -1.96 15.75
C SER A 319 0.66 -1.04 16.01
N TYR A 320 0.67 0.11 15.35
CA TYR A 320 1.72 1.13 15.51
C TYR A 320 1.29 2.29 16.42
N ARG A 321 0.13 2.19 17.07
CA ARG A 321 -0.39 3.24 17.97
C ARG A 321 0.58 3.59 19.09
N HIS A 322 1.36 2.60 19.55
CA HIS A 322 2.36 2.77 20.59
C HIS A 322 3.60 3.57 20.15
N LEU A 323 3.73 3.90 18.87
CA LEU A 323 4.76 4.79 18.33
C LEU A 323 4.25 6.24 18.17
N SER A 324 3.00 6.51 18.54
CA SER A 324 2.40 7.84 18.50
C SER A 324 2.29 8.35 19.94
N PRO A 325 2.99 9.41 20.37
CA PRO A 325 3.82 10.38 19.64
C PRO A 325 5.33 10.17 19.87
N LEU A 326 6.12 10.10 18.80
CA LEU A 326 7.55 10.41 18.87
C LEU A 326 7.67 11.91 19.18
N VAL A 327 7.92 12.25 20.44
CA VAL A 327 8.03 13.62 20.93
C VAL A 327 9.25 14.27 20.28
N ASP A 328 9.04 15.50 19.77
CA ASP A 328 10.11 16.44 19.44
C ASP A 328 11.02 16.61 20.66
N GLN A 329 12.14 15.88 20.70
CA GLN A 329 13.28 16.31 21.48
C GLN A 329 14.19 17.10 20.53
N PRO A 330 14.21 18.44 20.60
CA PRO A 330 15.38 19.16 20.14
C PRO A 330 16.57 18.62 20.93
N VAL A 331 17.60 18.17 20.21
CA VAL A 331 18.90 17.91 20.82
C VAL A 331 19.37 19.26 21.34
N SER A 332 19.38 19.44 22.66
CA SER A 332 20.07 20.56 23.27
C SER A 332 21.52 20.50 22.83
N LEU A 333 21.93 21.47 22.03
CA LEU A 333 23.32 21.79 21.79
C LEU A 333 23.91 22.18 23.14
N ALA A 334 24.68 21.28 23.73
CA ALA A 334 25.64 21.66 24.75
C ALA A 334 26.75 22.46 24.05
N GLY A 335 26.78 23.76 24.30
CA GLY A 335 27.98 24.58 24.23
C GLY A 335 28.31 24.99 25.66
N ASP A 336 29.54 24.67 26.05
CA ASP A 336 30.16 24.90 27.35
C ASP A 336 29.89 26.28 27.98
N LEU A 337 29.88 26.33 29.31
CA LEU A 337 30.90 27.05 30.10
C LEU A 337 30.71 26.77 31.61
N THR A 338 31.70 26.08 32.17
CA THR A 338 32.32 26.25 33.50
C THR A 338 31.45 26.37 34.77
N SER A 339 31.62 25.42 35.71
CA SER A 339 32.20 25.69 37.05
C SER A 339 32.06 24.47 38.00
N GLU A 340 33.22 23.92 38.35
CA GLU A 340 33.64 23.29 39.62
C GLU A 340 32.61 22.75 40.65
N ALA A 341 32.61 21.41 40.81
CA ALA A 341 32.87 20.60 42.03
C ALA A 341 32.25 20.93 43.43
N PRO A 342 32.24 20.00 44.43
CA PRO A 342 32.04 18.54 44.39
C PRO A 342 31.15 17.97 45.55
N ARG A 343 31.00 16.63 45.56
CA ARG A 343 30.63 15.72 46.69
C ARG A 343 29.13 15.58 47.04
N ARG A 344 28.61 14.35 46.88
CA ARG A 344 28.51 13.37 47.99
C ARG A 344 27.98 12.01 47.51
N SER A 345 28.73 10.99 47.92
CA SER A 345 28.37 9.59 48.02
C SER A 345 26.98 9.34 48.62
N ARG A 346 26.22 8.43 48.04
CA ARG A 346 25.36 7.51 48.82
C ARG A 346 25.13 6.21 48.07
N CYS A 347 25.84 5.16 48.52
CA CYS A 347 25.39 3.78 48.45
C CYS A 347 24.02 3.65 49.14
N HIS A 348 23.05 3.04 48.48
CA HIS A 348 22.02 2.16 49.07
C HIS A 348 21.67 1.15 47.99
N SER A 349 22.25 -0.05 48.06
CA SER A 349 21.72 -1.23 48.73
C SER A 349 20.55 -1.87 47.98
N ARG A 350 20.80 -3.13 47.65
CA ARG A 350 19.88 -4.13 47.11
C ARG A 350 18.50 -4.07 47.78
N LYS A 351 17.45 -4.03 46.97
CA LYS A 351 16.27 -4.86 47.21
C LYS A 351 15.95 -5.63 45.94
N ALA A 352 16.35 -6.90 45.96
CA ALA A 352 15.70 -7.92 45.17
C ALA A 352 14.25 -8.05 45.66
N SER A 353 13.29 -7.93 44.75
CA SER A 353 11.95 -8.46 44.99
C SER A 353 11.31 -8.83 43.67
N LYS A 354 11.17 -10.15 43.51
CA LYS A 354 10.05 -10.86 42.90
C LYS A 354 9.25 -10.08 41.84
N ASN A 355 9.55 -10.38 40.58
CA ASN A 355 8.54 -10.66 39.57
C ASN A 355 9.18 -11.46 38.43
N GLU A 356 9.67 -12.63 38.81
CA GLU A 356 10.06 -13.71 37.90
C GLU A 356 8.91 -14.72 37.85
N ALA A 357 7.75 -14.27 37.38
CA ALA A 357 6.56 -15.09 37.19
C ALA A 357 5.58 -14.39 36.22
N LEU A 358 6.06 -14.05 35.02
CA LEU A 358 5.27 -13.76 33.80
C LEU A 358 6.27 -13.83 32.64
N ARG A 359 7.03 -14.94 32.62
CA ARG A 359 8.00 -15.30 31.59
C ARG A 359 7.32 -16.41 30.81
N ASN A 360 7.19 -16.20 29.50
CA ASN A 360 6.47 -17.03 28.52
C ASN A 360 4.98 -16.68 28.37
N GLN A 361 4.70 -15.50 27.80
CA GLN A 361 3.59 -15.45 26.85
C GLN A 361 4.19 -15.83 25.50
N GLU A 362 3.81 -17.01 25.02
CA GLU A 362 4.13 -17.56 23.72
C GLU A 362 3.82 -16.52 22.64
N TRP A 363 4.87 -15.99 22.01
CA TRP A 363 4.74 -15.29 20.75
C TRP A 363 4.84 -16.34 19.67
N GLU A 364 3.74 -17.08 19.47
CA GLU A 364 3.57 -17.84 18.24
C GLU A 364 3.71 -16.86 17.06
N ALA A 365 4.62 -17.18 16.16
CA ALA A 365 4.74 -16.52 14.88
C ALA A 365 3.43 -16.73 14.12
N SER A 366 2.46 -15.82 14.30
CA SER A 366 1.24 -15.83 13.52
C SER A 366 1.63 -15.62 12.05
N PRO A 367 1.37 -16.59 11.15
CA PRO A 367 1.52 -16.35 9.74
C PRO A 367 0.60 -15.18 9.36
N LEU A 368 1.02 -14.36 8.39
CA LEU A 368 0.14 -13.37 7.79
C LEU A 368 -1.20 -14.03 7.49
N CYS A 369 -2.29 -13.51 8.06
CA CYS A 369 -3.63 -13.83 7.58
C CYS A 369 -3.77 -13.24 6.17
N LEU A 370 -3.20 -13.94 5.20
CA LEU A 370 -3.50 -13.77 3.79
C LEU A 370 -4.95 -14.19 3.63
N ARG A 371 -5.88 -13.24 3.69
CA ARG A 371 -7.19 -13.43 3.07
C ARG A 371 -6.96 -13.46 1.57
N ARG A 372 -6.62 -14.64 1.07
CA ARG A 372 -6.46 -14.93 -0.34
C ARG A 372 -7.85 -15.10 -0.94
N VAL A 373 -8.55 -13.98 -1.15
CA VAL A 373 -9.76 -14.00 -1.96
C VAL A 373 -9.30 -13.86 -3.41
N SER A 374 -9.11 -14.99 -4.10
CA SER A 374 -9.09 -14.96 -5.56
C SER A 374 -10.47 -14.54 -6.02
N ILE A 375 -10.59 -13.31 -6.50
CA ILE A 375 -11.78 -12.84 -7.18
C ILE A 375 -11.75 -13.45 -8.58
N GLY A 376 -12.24 -14.68 -8.69
CA GLY A 376 -12.58 -15.31 -9.97
C GLY A 376 -14.05 -15.00 -10.27
N SER A 377 -14.30 -14.42 -11.46
CA SER A 377 -15.62 -14.08 -11.97
C SER A 377 -16.57 -15.30 -11.93
N LYS A 378 -17.46 -15.34 -10.94
CA LYS A 378 -18.69 -16.17 -10.95
C LYS A 378 -19.87 -15.31 -10.51
N ALA A 379 -20.17 -14.27 -11.28
CA ALA A 379 -21.44 -13.55 -11.16
C ALA A 379 -21.78 -12.79 -12.46
N CYS A 380 -21.76 -13.48 -13.59
CA CYS A 380 -22.41 -12.99 -14.82
C CYS A 380 -23.02 -14.21 -15.51
N LEU A 381 -24.33 -14.42 -15.28
CA LEU A 381 -25.33 -15.22 -16.05
C LEU A 381 -26.34 -15.87 -15.09
N ALA A 382 -27.21 -15.07 -14.47
CA ALA A 382 -28.55 -15.51 -14.05
C ALA A 382 -29.36 -14.30 -13.58
N ARG A 383 -29.98 -13.58 -14.52
CA ARG A 383 -31.27 -12.87 -14.31
C ARG A 383 -31.75 -12.18 -15.58
N ILE A 384 -32.23 -12.97 -16.52
CA ILE A 384 -33.30 -12.57 -17.46
C ILE A 384 -34.20 -13.80 -17.62
N GLY A 385 -35.53 -13.62 -17.43
CA GLY A 385 -36.55 -14.66 -17.62
C GLY A 385 -37.38 -14.90 -16.36
N LEU A 386 -38.34 -14.01 -16.05
CA LEU A 386 -39.77 -14.16 -16.34
C LEU A 386 -40.47 -15.13 -15.39
N GLY A 387 -41.24 -14.54 -14.46
CA GLY A 387 -42.21 -15.26 -13.65
C GLY A 387 -43.51 -15.52 -14.41
N ALA A 388 -44.11 -16.66 -14.13
CA ALA A 388 -45.54 -16.89 -14.32
C ALA A 388 -46.08 -17.65 -13.10
N ARG A 389 -47.11 -17.06 -12.48
CA ARG A 389 -47.92 -17.58 -11.39
C ARG A 389 -48.68 -18.85 -11.80
N ARG A 390 -48.96 -19.76 -10.85
CA ARG A 390 -50.32 -20.04 -10.34
C ARG A 390 -50.31 -21.06 -9.18
N GLN A 391 -51.28 -20.86 -8.29
CA GLN A 391 -51.62 -21.59 -7.06
C GLN A 391 -52.38 -22.90 -7.32
N ALA A 392 -52.64 -23.62 -6.22
CA ALA A 392 -53.57 -24.74 -5.98
C ALA A 392 -52.98 -26.14 -6.29
N GLU A 393 -53.13 -27.20 -5.48
CA GLU A 393 -54.10 -27.48 -4.42
C GLU A 393 -53.63 -28.62 -3.50
N ARG A 394 -54.23 -28.69 -2.31
CA ARG A 394 -54.26 -29.80 -1.34
C ARG A 394 -54.59 -31.17 -1.96
N ASN A 395 -53.90 -32.24 -1.53
CA ASN A 395 -54.44 -33.38 -0.76
C ASN A 395 -53.56 -34.66 -0.87
N GLN A 396 -53.31 -35.29 0.29
CA GLN A 396 -52.89 -36.70 0.48
C GLN A 396 -53.97 -37.69 -0.05
N PRO A 397 -53.77 -39.03 -0.19
CA PRO A 397 -52.87 -39.90 0.60
C PRO A 397 -52.19 -41.10 -0.12
N ARG A 398 -51.33 -41.76 0.68
CA ARG A 398 -50.86 -43.17 0.70
C ARG A 398 -51.45 -44.14 -0.33
N CYS A 399 -50.57 -44.93 -0.96
CA CYS A 399 -50.75 -46.37 -1.13
C CYS A 399 -49.40 -47.11 -1.02
N ARG A 400 -49.45 -48.21 -0.25
CA ARG A 400 -48.42 -49.25 -0.10
C ARG A 400 -48.44 -50.18 -1.32
N SER A 401 -47.30 -50.81 -1.60
CA SER A 401 -47.09 -52.21 -2.08
C SER A 401 -45.78 -52.23 -2.86
N SER A 402 -44.71 -52.77 -2.27
CA SER A 402 -44.28 -54.19 -2.33
C SER A 402 -43.25 -54.40 -3.44
N HIS A 403 -41.99 -54.63 -3.06
CA HIS A 403 -41.20 -55.73 -3.61
C HIS A 403 -40.07 -56.10 -2.64
N SER A 404 -40.16 -57.38 -2.24
CA SER A 404 -39.12 -58.34 -1.86
C SER A 404 -38.15 -58.01 -0.72
#